data_AF-A0A061HGN9-F1
#
_entry.id   AF-A0A061HGN9-F1
#
_cell.length_a   1.000
_cell.length_b   1.000
_cell.length_c   1.000
_cell.angle_alpha   90.00
_cell.angle_beta   90.00
_cell.angle_gamma   90.00
#
_symmetry.space_group_name_H-M   'P 1'
#
loop_
_entity.id
_entity.type
_entity.pdbx_description
1 polymer ?
#
loop_
_entity_poly.entity_id
_entity_poly.type
_entity_poly.pdbx_seq_one_letter_code
_entity_poly.pdbx_strand_id
1 'polypeptide(L)'
;MSKSLDPGHFFQSDASEANRARKDAKSKNKNGNPIVLQSKILNAIPDPFNESCVYIAESAGCVRRVNVETKSFKTVYRGPTAPLTSVAIGGVGSSIVYAGCWDRDIWSWDRETKALSKKLKGHTDFVKTIITSKLNGTDVSNSCKSLSLDH
;
A
#
# COMPACT_ATOMS: atom_id res chain seq x y z
N MET A 1 -28.60 22.56 29.31
CA MET A 1 -28.47 22.31 27.85
C MET A 1 -27.47 21.18 27.67
N SER A 2 -27.94 19.94 27.53
CA SER A 2 -27.06 18.78 27.30
C SER A 2 -26.62 18.79 25.83
N LYS A 3 -25.33 19.05 25.55
CA LYS A 3 -24.76 18.88 24.22
C LYS A 3 -24.35 17.42 24.07
N SER A 4 -25.07 16.67 23.24
CA SER A 4 -24.68 15.30 22.88
C SER A 4 -23.39 15.31 22.07
N LEU A 5 -22.45 14.43 22.41
CA LEU A 5 -21.17 14.27 21.73
C LEU A 5 -21.24 13.25 20.58
N ASP A 6 -22.42 12.71 20.29
CA ASP A 6 -22.61 11.75 19.21
C ASP A 6 -22.50 12.46 17.84
N PRO A 7 -21.55 12.07 16.97
CA PRO A 7 -21.40 12.65 15.63
C PRO A 7 -22.65 12.49 14.75
N GLY A 8 -23.58 11.58 15.10
CA GLY A 8 -24.87 11.41 14.44
C GLY A 8 -25.92 12.50 14.74
N HIS A 9 -25.66 13.38 15.71
CA HIS A 9 -26.59 14.47 16.10
C HIS A 9 -26.16 15.87 15.60
N PHE A 10 -25.12 15.94 14.76
CA PHE A 10 -24.71 17.18 14.10
C PHE A 10 -25.44 17.34 12.76
N PHE A 11 -25.62 18.57 12.26
CA PHE A 11 -26.19 18.82 10.94
C PHE A 11 -25.29 18.20 9.85
N GLN A 12 -25.71 17.07 9.29
CA GLN A 12 -25.06 16.40 8.17
C GLN A 12 -25.78 16.78 6.87
N SER A 13 -25.03 16.95 5.78
CA SER A 13 -25.61 17.16 4.46
C SER A 13 -26.19 15.86 3.90
N ASP A 14 -27.23 15.94 3.07
CA ASP A 14 -27.80 14.77 2.37
C ASP A 14 -26.72 13.98 1.60
N ALA A 15 -25.72 14.69 1.07
CA ALA A 15 -24.57 14.09 0.37
C ALA A 15 -23.64 13.27 1.30
N SER A 16 -23.45 13.70 2.56
CA SER A 16 -22.67 12.93 3.55
C SER A 16 -23.41 11.69 4.03
N GLU A 17 -24.73 11.77 4.21
CA GLU A 17 -25.57 10.63 4.61
C GLU A 17 -25.66 9.59 3.49
N ALA A 18 -25.89 10.03 2.24
CA ALA A 18 -25.89 9.14 1.07
C ALA A 18 -24.54 8.42 0.89
N ASN A 19 -23.42 9.11 1.14
CA ASN A 19 -22.09 8.49 1.11
C ASN A 19 -21.88 7.47 2.24
N ARG A 20 -22.40 7.73 3.44
CA ARG A 20 -22.34 6.80 4.56
C ARG A 20 -23.21 5.57 4.30
N ALA A 21 -24.45 5.76 3.88
CA ALA A 21 -25.35 4.69 3.46
C ALA A 21 -24.77 3.84 2.32
N ARG A 22 -24.11 4.46 1.33
CA ARG A 22 -23.42 3.75 0.25
C ARG A 22 -22.21 2.95 0.74
N LYS A 23 -21.43 3.48 1.70
CA LYS A 23 -20.31 2.76 2.33
C LYS A 23 -20.81 1.61 3.19
N ASP A 24 -21.89 1.80 3.93
CA ASP A 24 -22.51 0.79 4.79
C ASP A 24 -23.18 -0.33 3.97
N ALA A 25 -23.79 0.00 2.83
CA ALA A 25 -24.31 -0.98 1.89
C ALA A 25 -23.19 -1.81 1.25
N LYS A 26 -22.06 -1.19 0.90
CA LYS A 26 -20.89 -1.89 0.37
C LYS A 26 -20.20 -2.77 1.43
N SER A 27 -20.11 -2.30 2.68
CA SER A 27 -19.51 -3.09 3.77
C SER A 27 -20.39 -4.26 4.23
N LYS A 28 -21.71 -4.17 4.04
CA LYS A 28 -22.68 -5.25 4.30
C LYS A 28 -22.76 -6.31 3.18
N ASN A 29 -22.10 -6.10 2.03
CA ASN A 29 -22.05 -7.12 0.98
C ASN A 29 -21.16 -8.28 1.43
N LYS A 30 -21.79 -9.38 1.87
CA LYS A 30 -21.11 -10.62 2.29
C LYS A 30 -20.83 -11.59 1.14
N ASN A 31 -21.12 -11.21 -0.11
CA ASN A 31 -20.85 -12.09 -1.24
C ASN A 31 -19.34 -12.30 -1.37
N GLY A 32 -18.91 -13.56 -1.25
CA GLY A 32 -17.52 -13.98 -1.45
C GLY A 32 -16.60 -13.62 -0.28
N ASN A 33 -16.85 -14.16 0.93
CA ASN A 33 -15.97 -14.19 2.12
C ASN A 33 -14.64 -13.40 1.96
N PRO A 34 -14.67 -12.05 2.01
CA PRO A 34 -13.55 -11.22 1.60
C PRO A 34 -12.42 -11.22 2.65
N ILE A 35 -11.18 -11.02 2.22
CA ILE A 35 -10.03 -10.89 3.13
C ILE A 35 -10.18 -9.57 3.89
N VAL A 36 -10.35 -9.65 5.21
CA VAL A 36 -10.47 -8.48 6.07
C VAL A 36 -9.08 -7.93 6.35
N LEU A 37 -8.78 -6.76 5.77
CA LEU A 37 -7.54 -6.02 6.01
C LEU A 37 -7.80 -4.84 6.95
N GLN A 38 -6.76 -4.44 7.68
CA GLN A 38 -6.84 -3.36 8.68
C GLN A 38 -6.89 -1.97 8.04
N SER A 39 -6.54 -1.83 6.77
CA SER A 39 -6.47 -0.54 6.08
C SER A 39 -6.76 -0.67 4.58
N LYS A 40 -6.84 0.45 3.87
CA LYS A 40 -7.15 0.47 2.44
C LYS A 40 -5.94 0.00 1.64
N ILE A 41 -6.18 -0.87 0.67
CA ILE A 41 -5.20 -1.22 -0.36
C ILE A 41 -5.14 -0.06 -1.36
N LEU A 42 -3.93 0.44 -1.61
CA LEU A 42 -3.68 1.49 -2.60
C LEU A 42 -3.04 0.92 -3.88
N ASN A 43 -2.28 -0.16 -3.76
CA ASN A 43 -1.69 -0.87 -4.89
C ASN A 43 -1.46 -2.35 -4.53
N ALA A 44 -1.47 -3.25 -5.52
CA ALA A 44 -1.17 -4.65 -5.35
C ALA A 44 -0.40 -5.20 -6.57
N ILE A 45 0.60 -6.04 -6.31
CA ILE A 45 1.40 -6.72 -7.35
C ILE A 45 1.52 -8.22 -7.03
N PRO A 46 1.63 -9.10 -8.05
CA PRO A 46 1.90 -10.52 -7.81
C PRO A 46 3.29 -10.73 -7.21
N ASP A 47 3.43 -11.76 -6.39
CA ASP A 47 4.74 -12.25 -5.95
C ASP A 47 5.39 -13.08 -7.07
N PRO A 48 6.55 -12.68 -7.61
CA PRO A 48 7.20 -13.40 -8.70
C PRO A 48 7.73 -14.78 -8.29
N PHE A 49 7.76 -15.12 -7.00
CA PHE A 49 8.22 -16.42 -6.49
C PHE A 49 7.08 -17.34 -6.04
N ASN A 50 5.86 -16.83 -5.93
CA ASN A 50 4.72 -17.60 -5.44
C ASN A 50 3.41 -17.06 -6.02
N GLU A 51 2.81 -17.82 -6.94
CA GLU A 51 1.60 -17.41 -7.66
C GLU A 51 0.39 -17.19 -6.74
N SER A 52 0.33 -17.89 -5.60
CA SER A 52 -0.73 -17.75 -4.61
C SER A 52 -0.54 -16.54 -3.70
N CYS A 53 0.55 -15.77 -3.85
CA CYS A 53 0.87 -14.62 -3.01
C CYS A 53 0.88 -13.29 -3.79
N VAL A 54 0.47 -12.23 -3.12
CA VAL A 54 0.52 -10.85 -3.64
C VAL A 54 1.11 -9.90 -2.61
N TYR A 55 1.80 -8.88 -3.07
CA TYR A 55 2.23 -7.75 -2.24
C TYR A 55 1.21 -6.62 -2.34
N ILE A 56 0.79 -6.09 -1.20
CA ILE A 56 -0.17 -4.98 -1.11
C ILE A 56 0.48 -3.77 -0.45
N ALA A 57 0.33 -2.59 -1.05
CA ALA A 57 0.66 -1.31 -0.44
C ALA A 57 -0.57 -0.77 0.29
N GLU A 58 -0.41 -0.49 1.58
CA GLU A 58 -1.51 -0.06 2.46
C GLU A 58 -1.44 1.42 2.81
N SER A 59 -2.63 2.03 2.96
CA SER A 59 -2.75 3.42 3.43
C SER A 59 -2.23 3.62 4.87
N ALA A 60 -2.03 2.53 5.63
CA ALA A 60 -1.47 2.55 6.98
C ALA A 60 0.08 2.59 7.02
N GLY A 61 0.76 2.80 5.90
CA GLY A 61 2.23 2.94 5.89
C GLY A 61 2.96 1.60 5.97
N CYS A 62 2.34 0.51 5.50
CA CYS A 62 2.97 -0.80 5.45
C CYS A 62 2.75 -1.51 4.12
N VAL A 63 3.67 -2.41 3.78
CA VAL A 63 3.45 -3.38 2.72
C VAL A 63 3.14 -4.72 3.38
N ARG A 64 2.20 -5.49 2.84
CA ARG A 64 1.98 -6.89 3.26
C ARG A 64 2.15 -7.84 2.11
N ARG A 65 2.64 -9.03 2.40
CA ARG A 65 2.53 -10.19 1.51
C ARG A 65 1.36 -11.03 1.99
N VAL A 66 0.36 -11.18 1.14
CA VAL A 66 -0.89 -11.89 1.43
C VAL A 66 -0.96 -13.13 0.55
N ASN A 67 -1.21 -14.28 1.16
CA ASN A 67 -1.56 -15.48 0.43
C ASN A 67 -3.07 -15.47 0.14
N VAL A 68 -3.45 -15.47 -1.13
CA VAL A 68 -4.82 -15.27 -1.60
C VAL A 68 -5.69 -16.50 -1.32
N GLU A 69 -5.13 -17.70 -1.41
CA GLU A 69 -5.84 -18.97 -1.17
C GLU A 69 -6.21 -19.15 0.30
N THR A 70 -5.23 -18.93 1.18
CA THR A 70 -5.37 -19.10 2.64
C THR A 70 -5.89 -17.85 3.33
N LYS A 71 -5.96 -16.71 2.63
CA LYS A 71 -6.35 -15.39 3.15
C LYS A 71 -5.46 -14.91 4.30
N SER A 72 -4.26 -15.43 4.41
CA SER A 72 -3.34 -15.15 5.51
C SER A 72 -2.28 -14.12 5.12
N PHE A 73 -1.92 -13.26 6.07
CA PHE A 73 -0.87 -12.25 5.90
C PHE A 73 0.09 -12.31 7.10
N LYS A 74 1.21 -13.02 6.95
CA LYS A 74 2.23 -13.13 8.02
C LYS A 74 3.36 -12.13 7.85
N THR A 75 3.58 -11.65 6.63
CA THR A 75 4.70 -10.79 6.29
C THR A 75 4.22 -9.35 6.19
N VAL A 76 4.75 -8.49 7.06
CA VAL A 76 4.48 -7.05 7.08
C VAL A 76 5.79 -6.29 7.06
N TYR A 77 5.95 -5.37 6.12
CA TYR A 77 7.06 -4.43 6.02
C TYR A 77 6.61 -3.09 6.60
N ARG A 78 7.31 -2.62 7.64
CA ARG A 78 6.95 -1.43 8.43
C ARG A 78 8.06 -0.37 8.37
N GLY A 79 7.74 0.84 8.81
CA GLY A 79 8.66 1.98 8.86
C GLY A 79 7.97 3.31 8.53
N PRO A 80 7.35 3.43 7.34
CA PRO A 80 6.60 4.62 6.95
C PRO A 80 5.43 4.90 7.89
N THR A 81 5.23 6.18 8.21
CA THR A 81 4.06 6.67 8.96
C THR A 81 2.99 7.26 8.05
N ALA A 82 3.29 7.39 6.76
CA ALA A 82 2.42 7.95 5.74
C ALA A 82 1.98 6.86 4.73
N PRO A 83 0.87 7.08 3.99
CA PRO A 83 0.34 6.11 3.03
C PRO A 83 1.35 5.67 1.97
N LEU A 84 1.34 4.37 1.66
CA LEU A 84 2.12 3.80 0.56
C LEU A 84 1.28 3.72 -0.71
N THR A 85 1.67 4.47 -1.72
CA THR A 85 0.93 4.63 -2.99
C THR A 85 1.22 3.53 -3.99
N SER A 86 2.40 2.93 -3.91
CA SER A 86 2.85 1.90 -4.86
C SER A 86 3.81 0.93 -4.21
N VAL A 87 3.88 -0.28 -4.75
CA VAL A 87 4.85 -1.31 -4.37
C VAL A 87 5.48 -1.90 -5.63
N ALA A 88 6.76 -2.26 -5.56
CA ALA A 88 7.48 -2.97 -6.60
C ALA A 88 8.52 -3.91 -6.00
N ILE A 89 8.96 -4.90 -6.78
CA ILE A 89 10.01 -5.85 -6.36
C ILE A 89 11.18 -5.73 -7.33
N GLY A 90 12.39 -5.65 -6.79
CA GLY A 90 13.61 -5.52 -7.58
C GLY A 90 14.85 -5.88 -6.78
N GLY A 91 16.00 -5.36 -7.20
CA GLY A 91 17.29 -5.75 -6.65
C GLY A 91 17.77 -7.10 -7.19
N VAL A 92 19.01 -7.47 -6.86
CA VAL A 92 19.63 -8.72 -7.33
C VAL A 92 18.78 -9.91 -6.90
N GLY A 93 18.27 -10.67 -7.86
CA GLY A 93 17.38 -11.80 -7.61
C GLY A 93 16.02 -11.41 -7.02
N SER A 94 15.54 -10.19 -7.28
CA SER A 94 14.26 -9.68 -6.75
C SER A 94 14.18 -9.74 -5.21
N SER A 95 15.32 -9.47 -4.56
CA SER A 95 15.52 -9.54 -3.11
C SER A 95 14.99 -8.33 -2.33
N ILE A 96 14.64 -7.24 -3.01
CA ILE A 96 14.23 -5.99 -2.38
C ILE A 96 12.79 -5.65 -2.74
N VAL A 97 12.00 -5.29 -1.72
CA VAL A 97 10.67 -4.69 -1.88
C VAL A 97 10.83 -3.18 -1.80
N TYR A 98 10.29 -2.45 -2.77
CA TYR A 98 10.26 -0.99 -2.79
C TYR A 98 8.82 -0.50 -2.61
N ALA A 99 8.63 0.61 -1.92
CA ALA A 99 7.35 1.29 -1.85
C ALA A 99 7.47 2.81 -1.96
N GLY A 100 6.54 3.39 -2.71
CA GLY A 100 6.40 4.83 -2.86
C GLY A 100 5.53 5.35 -1.73
N CYS A 101 5.88 6.49 -1.17
CA CYS A 101 5.23 7.02 0.02
C CYS A 101 4.82 8.48 -0.17
N TRP A 102 3.78 8.88 0.54
CA TRP A 102 3.36 10.27 0.66
C TRP A 102 4.36 11.16 1.40
N ASP A 103 5.30 10.58 2.13
CA ASP A 103 6.41 11.32 2.76
C ASP A 103 7.50 11.75 1.78
N ARG A 104 7.25 11.63 0.47
CA ARG A 104 8.14 12.02 -0.63
C ARG A 104 9.39 11.16 -0.77
N ASP A 105 9.46 10.07 -0.01
CA ASP A 105 10.59 9.16 -0.06
C ASP A 105 10.15 7.79 -0.60
N ILE A 106 11.12 7.06 -1.12
CA ILE A 106 10.95 5.67 -1.50
C ILE A 106 11.57 4.80 -0.40
N TRP A 107 10.78 3.89 0.12
CA TRP A 107 11.19 2.97 1.17
C TRP A 107 11.58 1.64 0.54
N SER A 108 12.64 1.03 1.05
CA SER A 108 13.06 -0.31 0.62
C SER A 108 13.29 -1.24 1.79
N TRP A 109 12.93 -2.52 1.60
CA TRP A 109 13.13 -3.58 2.57
C TRP A 109 13.76 -4.79 1.91
N ASP A 110 14.55 -5.52 2.68
CA ASP A 110 14.92 -6.88 2.30
C ASP A 110 13.68 -7.79 2.37
N ARG A 111 13.42 -8.51 1.28
CA ARG A 111 12.20 -9.31 1.08
C ARG A 111 12.05 -10.40 2.13
N GLU A 112 13.13 -11.10 2.46
CA GLU A 112 13.12 -12.29 3.32
C GLU A 112 13.18 -11.93 4.80
N THR A 113 14.15 -11.10 5.17
CA THR A 113 14.37 -10.68 6.55
C THR A 113 13.33 -9.65 7.01
N LYS A 114 12.66 -8.97 6.07
CA LYS A 114 11.76 -7.82 6.30
C LYS A 114 12.48 -6.61 6.91
N ALA A 115 13.81 -6.62 6.92
CA ALA A 115 14.61 -5.54 7.48
C ALA A 115 14.47 -4.30 6.59
N LEU A 116 14.27 -3.15 7.22
CA LEU A 116 14.31 -1.87 6.52
C LEU A 116 15.73 -1.65 5.99
N SER A 117 15.86 -1.49 4.66
CA SER A 117 17.15 -1.35 3.99
C SER A 117 17.52 0.12 3.82
N LYS A 118 16.76 0.88 3.02
CA LYS A 118 17.07 2.28 2.72
C LYS A 118 15.80 3.13 2.62
N LYS A 119 15.98 4.42 2.90
CA LYS A 119 15.06 5.50 2.54
C LYS A 119 15.71 6.31 1.43
N LEU A 120 15.22 6.17 0.21
CA LEU A 120 15.73 6.89 -0.97
C LEU A 120 15.03 8.23 -1.03
N LYS A 121 15.80 9.29 -0.84
CA LYS A 121 15.35 10.68 -0.88
C LYS A 121 15.61 11.29 -2.24
N GLY A 122 14.82 12.30 -2.60
CA GLY A 122 15.06 13.09 -3.82
C GLY A 122 13.80 13.67 -4.43
N HIS A 123 12.63 13.12 -4.12
CA HIS A 123 11.37 13.71 -4.60
C HIS A 123 10.99 14.94 -3.79
N THR A 124 10.58 15.96 -4.51
CA THR A 124 10.04 17.22 -3.98
C THR A 124 8.57 17.09 -3.59
N ASP A 125 7.88 16.08 -4.12
CA ASP A 125 6.47 15.77 -3.89
C ASP A 125 6.23 14.26 -3.66
N PHE A 126 5.01 13.86 -3.34
CA PHE A 126 4.65 12.47 -3.05
C PHE A 126 4.95 11.54 -4.24
N VAL A 127 5.47 10.36 -3.93
CA VAL A 127 5.76 9.34 -4.94
C VAL A 127 4.44 8.70 -5.35
N LYS A 128 4.09 8.75 -6.65
CA LYS A 128 2.82 8.17 -7.15
C LYS A 128 2.93 6.70 -7.53
N THR A 129 4.03 6.37 -8.21
CA THR A 129 4.26 5.05 -8.75
C THR A 129 5.74 4.72 -8.71
N ILE A 130 6.04 3.43 -8.64
CA ILE A 130 7.39 2.87 -8.72
C ILE A 130 7.33 1.71 -9.69
N ILE A 131 8.28 1.70 -10.62
CA ILE A 131 8.47 0.59 -11.55
C ILE A 131 9.93 0.18 -11.48
N THR A 132 10.17 -1.12 -11.31
CA THR A 132 11.47 -1.75 -11.42
C THR A 132 11.61 -2.39 -12.80
N SER A 133 12.79 -2.28 -13.39
CA SER A 133 13.10 -2.89 -14.68
C SER A 133 14.47 -3.55 -14.64
N LYS A 134 14.65 -4.62 -15.41
CA LYS A 134 15.92 -5.33 -15.56
C LYS A 134 16.51 -4.98 -16.92
N LEU A 135 17.79 -4.62 -16.96
CA LEU A 135 18.50 -4.39 -18.22
C LEU A 135 19.46 -5.58 -18.44
N ASN A 136 19.32 -6.25 -19.58
CA ASN A 136 20.22 -7.34 -20.02
C ASN A 136 20.35 -8.50 -19.01
N GLY A 137 19.25 -8.89 -18.35
CA GLY A 137 19.25 -9.98 -17.36
C GLY A 137 20.04 -9.69 -16.07
N THR A 138 20.63 -8.50 -15.97
CA THR A 138 21.32 -8.03 -14.77
C THR A 138 20.39 -7.05 -14.06
N ASP A 139 20.20 -7.25 -12.76
CA ASP A 139 19.41 -6.33 -11.95
C ASP A 139 20.18 -5.01 -11.83
N VAL A 140 19.85 -4.04 -12.69
CA VAL A 140 20.42 -2.69 -12.60
C VAL A 140 19.93 -2.11 -11.29
N SER A 141 20.85 -1.93 -10.36
CA SER A 141 20.57 -1.68 -8.96
C SER A 141 19.72 -0.45 -8.66
N ASN A 142 19.48 0.46 -9.62
CA ASN A 142 18.91 1.78 -9.28
C ASN A 142 17.90 2.38 -10.28
N SER A 143 17.28 1.64 -11.22
CA SER A 143 16.21 2.25 -12.04
C SER A 143 14.83 1.98 -11.46
N CYS A 144 14.57 2.53 -10.26
CA CYS A 144 13.22 2.81 -9.80
C CYS A 144 12.82 4.16 -10.41
N LYS A 145 12.16 4.15 -11.57
CA LYS A 145 11.64 5.40 -12.14
C LYS A 145 10.30 5.68 -11.48
N SER A 146 10.28 6.70 -10.65
CA SER A 146 9.07 7.26 -10.05
C SER A 146 8.63 8.46 -10.88
N LEU A 147 7.32 8.52 -11.17
CA LEU A 147 6.71 9.70 -11.78
C LEU A 147 6.19 10.61 -10.66
N SER A 148 6.90 11.69 -10.36
CA SER A 148 6.37 12.84 -9.62
C SER A 148 5.86 13.88 -10.64
N LEU A 149 4.64 14.40 -10.46
CA LEU A 149 4.20 15.56 -11.24
C LEU A 149 4.78 16.79 -10.51
N ASP A 150 5.90 17.28 -11.00
CA ASP A 150 6.33 18.63 -10.64
C ASP A 150 5.31 19.59 -11.26
N HIS A 151 4.58 20.33 -10.42
CA HIS A 151 3.71 21.44 -10.84
C HIS A 151 4.50 22.74 -10.81
#